data_AF-A0A7S1WIT7-F1
#
_entry.id   AF-A0A7S1WIT7-F1
#
_cell.length_a   1.000
_cell.length_b   1.000
_cell.length_c   1.000
_cell.angle_alpha   90.00
_cell.angle_beta   90.00
_cell.angle_gamma   90.00
#
_symmetry.space_group_name_H-M   'P 1'
#
loop_
_entity.id
_entity.type
_entity.pdbx_description
1 polymer ?
#
loop_
_entity_poly.entity_id
_entity_poly.type
_entity_poly.pdbx_seq_one_letter_code
_entity_poly.pdbx_strand_id
1 'polypeptide(L)'
;GGLATQPATLEKLSWVRGTGVVNGTTSMDVYMNLMTVHNSIGCMDPGMRATFLSQPMSSTWTENGQGCFTKDFKWDDANACVNSYPEISALCEDCKNARLSTSTLFLSIFTQLPTIATNLQRATRFGDVNCQATFGVITNLFSLLSGLASLVAFKTSCMQELPTSYRGVSMTWDMGPGFRMLVAATVIKVIDIICHCVVPTPRQRWAKAGPEIETTADYLGLAPAVREKEEPSPGGDEEPSPGG
;
A
#
# COMPACT_ATOMS: atom_id res chain seq x y z
N GLY A 1 -1.50 -3.54 -8.59
CA GLY A 1 -2.35 -4.41 -7.75
C GLY A 1 -3.77 -4.02 -8.00
N GLY A 2 -4.58 -4.92 -8.56
CA GLY A 2 -5.97 -4.61 -8.92
C GLY A 2 -6.81 -4.37 -7.69
N LEU A 3 -7.76 -3.43 -7.80
CA LEU A 3 -8.92 -3.32 -6.93
C LEU A 3 -9.76 -4.59 -7.12
N ALA A 4 -9.41 -5.67 -6.43
CA ALA A 4 -10.07 -6.94 -6.63
C ALA A 4 -11.44 -6.91 -5.98
N THR A 5 -12.48 -7.12 -6.78
CA THR A 5 -13.87 -7.31 -6.31
C THR A 5 -14.17 -8.78 -6.02
N GLN A 6 -13.22 -9.69 -6.28
CA GLN A 6 -13.41 -11.12 -6.08
C GLN A 6 -13.30 -11.47 -4.58
N PRO A 7 -14.29 -12.16 -4.00
CA PRO A 7 -14.31 -12.55 -2.58
C PRO A 7 -13.03 -13.22 -2.11
N ALA A 8 -12.51 -14.19 -2.89
CA ALA A 8 -11.26 -14.89 -2.58
C ALA A 8 -10.04 -13.96 -2.46
N THR A 9 -10.04 -12.82 -3.15
CA THR A 9 -8.99 -11.81 -3.00
C THR A 9 -9.25 -10.91 -1.80
N LEU A 10 -10.52 -10.60 -1.50
CA LEU A 10 -10.91 -9.81 -0.33
C LEU A 10 -10.55 -10.51 0.98
N GLU A 11 -10.76 -11.82 1.06
CA GLU A 11 -10.33 -12.64 2.20
C GLU A 11 -8.81 -12.57 2.39
N LYS A 12 -8.04 -12.64 1.29
CA LYS A 12 -6.57 -12.65 1.30
C LYS A 12 -5.93 -11.28 1.49
N LEU A 13 -6.59 -10.20 1.08
CA LEU A 13 -6.06 -8.83 1.05
C LEU A 13 -7.01 -7.81 1.72
N SER A 14 -7.70 -8.24 2.78
CA SER A 14 -8.52 -7.35 3.60
C SER A 14 -7.66 -6.30 4.31
N TRP A 15 -8.26 -5.14 4.56
CA TRP A 15 -7.66 -4.06 5.34
C TRP A 15 -8.01 -4.18 6.82
N VAL A 16 -9.25 -4.58 7.10
CA VAL A 16 -9.74 -4.90 8.44
C VAL A 16 -10.47 -6.22 8.37
N ARG A 17 -10.27 -7.05 9.39
CA ARG A 17 -10.97 -8.30 9.60
C ARG A 17 -11.71 -8.24 10.93
N GLY A 18 -13.02 -8.43 10.91
CA GLY A 18 -13.84 -8.70 12.08
C GLY A 18 -14.12 -10.19 12.20
N THR A 19 -14.02 -10.72 13.41
CA THR A 19 -14.43 -12.10 13.72
C THR A 19 -15.34 -12.09 14.93
N GLY A 20 -16.47 -12.78 14.84
CA GLY A 20 -17.41 -12.92 15.93
C GLY A 20 -17.98 -14.32 15.99
N VAL A 21 -18.61 -14.66 17.11
CA VAL A 21 -19.24 -15.97 17.32
C VAL A 21 -20.70 -15.76 17.64
N VAL A 22 -21.56 -16.28 16.78
CA VAL A 22 -23.03 -16.31 16.93
C VAL A 22 -23.38 -17.57 17.73
N ASN A 23 -24.06 -17.39 18.87
CA ASN A 23 -24.55 -18.47 19.74
C ASN A 23 -23.48 -19.49 20.17
N GLY A 24 -22.21 -19.07 20.25
CA GLY A 24 -21.09 -19.90 20.73
C GLY A 24 -20.52 -20.91 19.73
N THR A 25 -21.13 -21.11 18.56
CA THR A 25 -20.72 -22.15 17.60
C THR A 25 -20.49 -21.64 16.18
N THR A 26 -21.27 -20.69 15.70
CA THR A 26 -21.21 -20.23 14.31
C THR A 26 -20.34 -18.99 14.22
N SER A 27 -19.26 -19.03 13.43
CA SER A 27 -18.44 -17.84 13.20
C SER A 27 -19.12 -16.86 12.25
N MET A 28 -18.93 -15.56 12.51
CA MET A 28 -19.23 -14.49 11.59
C MET A 28 -17.93 -13.76 11.29
N ASP A 29 -17.53 -13.77 10.02
CA ASP A 29 -16.34 -13.08 9.55
C ASP A 29 -16.76 -11.87 8.71
N VAL A 30 -16.11 -10.73 8.95
CA VAL A 30 -16.31 -9.48 8.20
C VAL A 30 -14.96 -9.06 7.63
N TYR A 31 -14.87 -8.92 6.32
CA TYR A 31 -13.68 -8.49 5.62
C TYR A 31 -13.95 -7.16 4.94
N MET A 32 -13.28 -6.11 5.38
CA MET A 32 -13.41 -4.78 4.81
C MET A 32 -12.22 -4.49 3.89
N ASN A 33 -12.51 -4.03 2.68
CA ASN A 33 -11.52 -3.55 1.72
C ASN A 33 -11.83 -2.09 1.35
N LEU A 34 -11.07 -1.49 0.44
CA LEU A 34 -11.23 -0.10 0.01
C LEU A 34 -12.51 0.15 -0.79
N MET A 35 -13.05 -0.87 -1.47
CA MET A 35 -14.19 -0.73 -2.40
C MET A 35 -15.39 -1.61 -2.04
N THR A 36 -15.19 -2.63 -1.20
CA THR A 36 -16.20 -3.63 -0.90
C THR A 36 -16.07 -4.10 0.54
N VAL A 37 -17.19 -4.61 1.07
CA VAL A 37 -17.24 -5.38 2.30
C VAL A 37 -17.76 -6.76 1.97
N HIS A 38 -17.03 -7.78 2.41
CA HIS A 38 -17.43 -9.18 2.31
C HIS A 38 -17.77 -9.68 3.71
N ASN A 39 -19.01 -10.10 3.92
CA ASN A 39 -19.44 -10.75 5.16
C ASN A 39 -19.67 -12.23 4.88
N SER A 40 -19.23 -13.07 5.80
CA SER A 40 -19.44 -14.51 5.74
C SER A 40 -19.95 -14.98 7.09
N ILE A 41 -20.96 -15.84 7.08
CA ILE A 41 -21.44 -16.56 8.25
C ILE A 41 -21.17 -18.03 8.00
N GLY A 42 -20.51 -18.66 8.98
CA GLY A 42 -20.26 -20.08 9.01
C GLY A 42 -21.53 -20.90 8.84
N CYS A 43 -21.36 -22.15 8.44
CA CYS A 43 -22.49 -23.02 8.11
C CYS A 43 -23.35 -23.27 9.35
N MET A 44 -24.65 -23.00 9.24
CA MET A 44 -25.60 -23.15 10.33
C MET A 44 -26.21 -24.55 10.34
N ASP A 45 -26.64 -25.03 11.50
CA ASP A 45 -27.51 -26.19 11.59
C ASP A 45 -28.88 -25.89 10.93
N PRO A 46 -29.64 -26.92 10.49
CA PRO A 46 -30.91 -26.70 9.79
C PRO A 46 -31.94 -25.86 10.56
N GLY A 47 -31.96 -25.96 11.89
CA GLY A 47 -32.88 -25.19 12.72
C GLY A 47 -32.53 -23.70 12.71
N MET A 48 -31.26 -23.37 13.00
CA MET A 48 -30.77 -21.99 12.96
C MET A 48 -30.85 -21.39 11.56
N ARG A 49 -30.58 -22.19 10.51
CA ARG A 49 -30.75 -21.78 9.11
C ARG A 49 -32.19 -21.36 8.81
N ALA A 50 -33.18 -22.14 9.23
CA ALA A 50 -34.59 -21.80 9.02
C ALA A 50 -34.98 -20.50 9.74
N THR A 51 -34.49 -20.31 10.97
CA THR A 51 -34.68 -19.05 11.71
C THR A 51 -34.02 -17.87 10.99
N PHE A 52 -32.79 -18.01 10.51
CA PHE A 52 -32.09 -16.96 9.77
C PHE A 52 -32.82 -16.58 8.49
N LEU A 53 -33.23 -17.57 7.69
CA LEU A 53 -33.94 -17.34 6.43
C LEU A 53 -35.30 -16.64 6.63
N SER A 54 -35.95 -16.84 7.77
CA SER A 54 -37.21 -16.15 8.11
C SER A 54 -37.05 -14.65 8.40
N GLN A 55 -35.84 -14.16 8.64
CA GLN A 55 -35.57 -12.75 8.91
C GLN A 55 -35.56 -11.94 7.61
N PRO A 56 -36.19 -10.76 7.52
CA PRO A 56 -36.26 -9.96 6.29
C PRO A 56 -34.90 -9.65 5.65
N MET A 57 -33.85 -9.50 6.46
CA MET A 57 -32.51 -9.18 5.99
C MET A 57 -31.80 -10.35 5.29
N SER A 58 -32.28 -11.59 5.48
CA SER A 58 -31.71 -12.79 4.86
C SER A 58 -31.73 -12.73 3.33
N SER A 59 -32.68 -11.98 2.77
CA SER A 59 -32.84 -11.73 1.32
C SER A 59 -31.60 -11.13 0.64
N THR A 60 -30.74 -10.46 1.41
CA THR A 60 -29.48 -9.87 0.90
C THR A 60 -28.28 -10.80 1.00
N TRP A 61 -28.46 -12.00 1.55
CA TRP A 61 -27.41 -13.01 1.69
C TRP A 61 -27.55 -14.08 0.61
N THR A 62 -26.42 -14.56 0.13
CA THR A 62 -26.33 -15.68 -0.82
C THR A 62 -25.94 -16.94 -0.04
N GLU A 63 -26.72 -18.01 -0.17
CA GLU A 63 -26.42 -19.30 0.45
C GLU A 63 -25.59 -20.17 -0.50
N ASN A 64 -24.55 -20.85 0.01
CA ASN A 64 -23.70 -21.75 -0.78
C ASN A 64 -24.21 -23.21 -0.85
N GLY A 65 -25.46 -23.47 -0.45
CA GLY A 65 -26.08 -24.81 -0.42
C GLY A 65 -25.66 -25.71 0.75
N GLN A 66 -24.63 -25.33 1.51
CA GLN A 66 -24.20 -26.02 2.73
C GLN A 66 -24.71 -25.34 4.00
N GLY A 67 -25.67 -24.41 3.88
CA GLY A 67 -26.16 -23.60 5.00
C GLY A 67 -25.19 -22.51 5.46
N CYS A 68 -24.17 -22.17 4.65
CA CYS A 68 -23.27 -21.05 4.91
C CYS A 68 -23.70 -19.86 4.03
N PHE A 69 -23.55 -18.65 4.57
CA PHE A 69 -24.12 -17.44 3.97
C PHE A 69 -23.03 -16.41 3.73
N THR A 70 -23.04 -15.82 2.53
CA THR A 70 -22.14 -14.72 2.19
C THR A 70 -22.92 -13.51 1.72
N LYS A 71 -22.42 -12.32 2.05
CA LYS A 71 -22.98 -11.05 1.59
C LYS A 71 -21.86 -10.10 1.22
N ASP A 72 -21.84 -9.74 -0.05
CA ASP A 72 -20.97 -8.71 -0.61
C ASP A 72 -21.78 -7.45 -0.87
N PHE A 73 -21.22 -6.30 -0.49
CA PHE A 73 -21.73 -5.02 -0.97
C PHE A 73 -20.60 -4.10 -1.33
N LYS A 74 -20.86 -3.27 -2.35
CA LYS A 74 -19.98 -2.17 -2.67
C LYS A 74 -20.30 -1.02 -1.74
N TRP A 75 -19.25 -0.33 -1.43
CA TRP A 75 -19.21 0.83 -0.59
C TRP A 75 -20.04 2.02 -1.13
N ASP A 76 -20.26 2.07 -2.45
CA ASP A 76 -21.07 3.06 -3.13
C ASP A 76 -22.54 2.63 -3.32
N ASP A 77 -22.89 1.40 -2.91
CA ASP A 77 -24.28 0.95 -2.97
C ASP A 77 -25.12 1.79 -2.01
N ALA A 78 -26.31 2.20 -2.45
CA ALA A 78 -27.23 3.02 -1.65
C ALA A 78 -27.58 2.39 -0.29
N ASN A 79 -27.46 1.06 -0.18
CA ASN A 79 -27.80 0.28 0.99
C ASN A 79 -26.58 -0.17 1.82
N ALA A 80 -25.35 0.26 1.48
CA ALA A 80 -24.13 -0.21 2.17
C ALA A 80 -24.11 0.16 3.65
N CYS A 81 -24.56 1.38 3.98
CA CYS A 81 -24.58 1.92 5.34
C CYS A 81 -26.00 2.12 5.90
N VAL A 82 -27.03 1.65 5.18
CA VAL A 82 -28.41 1.71 5.65
C VAL A 82 -28.61 0.60 6.69
N ASN A 83 -28.48 0.97 7.96
CA ASN A 83 -28.76 0.10 9.10
C ASN A 83 -29.99 0.59 9.85
N SER A 84 -30.71 -0.33 10.49
CA SER A 84 -31.82 0.00 11.41
C SER A 84 -31.37 0.79 12.64
N TYR A 85 -30.05 0.90 12.89
CA TYR A 85 -29.46 1.60 14.02
C TYR A 85 -28.67 2.82 13.52
N PRO A 86 -29.02 4.05 13.97
CA PRO A 86 -28.39 5.27 13.47
C PRO A 86 -26.91 5.38 13.82
N GLU A 87 -26.49 4.92 14.99
CA GLU A 87 -25.08 4.95 15.43
C GLU A 87 -24.17 4.13 14.49
N ILE A 88 -24.65 2.95 14.08
CA ILE A 88 -23.91 2.06 13.17
C ILE A 88 -23.89 2.62 11.75
N SER A 89 -24.98 3.29 11.36
CA SER A 89 -25.05 3.98 10.07
C SER A 89 -24.04 5.13 10.01
N ALA A 90 -23.97 5.96 11.07
CA ALA A 90 -23.00 7.05 11.17
C ALA A 90 -21.56 6.54 11.09
N LEU A 91 -21.23 5.53 11.89
CA LEU A 91 -19.90 4.91 11.86
C LEU A 91 -19.56 4.27 10.51
N CYS A 92 -20.52 3.63 9.86
CA CYS A 92 -20.35 3.09 8.51
C CYS A 92 -20.07 4.22 7.52
N GLU A 93 -20.80 5.33 7.61
CA GLU A 93 -20.59 6.52 6.80
C GLU A 93 -19.23 7.18 7.11
N ASP A 94 -18.76 7.17 8.36
CA ASP A 94 -17.44 7.68 8.73
C ASP A 94 -16.32 6.80 8.16
N CYS A 95 -16.43 5.48 8.28
CA CYS A 95 -15.49 4.57 7.62
C CYS A 95 -15.57 4.68 6.09
N LYS A 96 -16.77 4.93 5.55
CA LYS A 96 -17.01 5.19 4.13
C LYS A 96 -16.36 6.49 3.66
N ASN A 97 -16.43 7.54 4.45
CA ASN A 97 -15.84 8.84 4.14
C ASN A 97 -14.32 8.81 4.38
N ALA A 98 -13.85 8.00 5.34
CA ALA A 98 -12.43 7.71 5.54
C ALA A 98 -11.83 6.89 4.38
N ARG A 99 -12.65 6.40 3.43
CA ARG A 99 -12.17 5.98 2.10
C ARG A 99 -11.56 7.13 1.30
N LEU A 100 -11.58 8.39 1.78
CA LEU A 100 -10.83 9.51 1.22
C LEU A 100 -9.30 9.34 1.20
N SER A 101 -8.79 8.14 1.48
CA SER A 101 -7.47 7.75 1.01
C SER A 101 -7.46 6.90 -0.26
N THR A 102 -8.52 6.34 -0.84
CA THR A 102 -8.32 5.53 -2.07
C THR A 102 -7.70 6.38 -3.18
N SER A 103 -8.18 7.61 -3.39
CA SER A 103 -7.54 8.59 -4.28
C SER A 103 -6.15 9.01 -3.81
N THR A 104 -5.96 9.28 -2.51
CA THR A 104 -4.65 9.66 -1.93
C THR A 104 -3.62 8.53 -1.95
N LEU A 105 -4.05 7.29 -1.81
CA LEU A 105 -3.32 6.04 -1.90
C LEU A 105 -2.95 5.80 -3.35
N PHE A 106 -3.88 5.98 -4.29
CA PHE A 106 -3.56 5.96 -5.71
C PHE A 106 -2.53 7.04 -6.04
N LEU A 107 -2.72 8.27 -5.58
CA LEU A 107 -1.72 9.34 -5.70
C LEU A 107 -0.39 8.92 -5.04
N SER A 108 -0.42 8.24 -3.89
CA SER A 108 0.79 7.74 -3.22
C SER A 108 1.51 6.65 -4.03
N ILE A 109 0.77 5.84 -4.81
CA ILE A 109 1.32 4.83 -5.71
C ILE A 109 1.85 5.49 -6.98
N PHE A 110 1.10 6.42 -7.58
CA PHE A 110 1.55 7.14 -8.76
C PHE A 110 2.76 8.02 -8.47
N THR A 111 2.82 8.64 -7.29
CA THR A 111 4.02 9.38 -6.84
C THR A 111 5.23 8.48 -6.61
N GLN A 112 5.06 7.16 -6.44
CA GLN A 112 6.20 6.23 -6.39
C GLN A 112 6.83 6.00 -7.76
N LEU A 113 6.11 6.17 -8.87
CA LEU A 113 6.70 5.96 -10.21
C LEU A 113 7.82 6.97 -10.50
N PRO A 114 7.64 8.30 -10.26
CA PRO A 114 8.74 9.24 -10.31
C PRO A 114 9.89 8.90 -9.36
N THR A 115 9.61 8.41 -8.14
CA THR A 115 10.66 7.99 -7.20
C THR A 115 11.47 6.82 -7.75
N ILE A 116 10.82 5.78 -8.26
CA ILE A 116 11.49 4.62 -8.86
C ILE A 116 12.33 5.08 -10.06
N ALA A 117 11.76 5.92 -10.94
CA ALA A 117 12.49 6.49 -12.07
C ALA A 117 13.71 7.31 -11.61
N THR A 118 13.57 8.12 -10.56
CA THR A 118 14.68 8.88 -9.96
C THR A 118 15.75 7.93 -9.43
N ASN A 119 15.37 6.85 -8.74
CA ASN A 119 16.30 5.86 -8.20
C ASN A 119 17.07 5.15 -9.32
N LEU A 120 16.39 4.79 -10.41
CA LEU A 120 17.03 4.23 -11.61
C LEU A 120 17.96 5.23 -12.31
N GLN A 121 17.57 6.51 -12.39
CA GLN A 121 18.41 7.56 -12.97
C GLN A 121 19.67 7.77 -12.13
N ARG A 122 19.56 7.77 -10.80
CA ARG A 122 20.71 7.86 -9.88
C ARG A 122 21.62 6.64 -9.92
N ALA A 123 21.13 5.49 -10.37
CA ALA A 123 21.98 4.32 -10.63
C ALA A 123 22.89 4.50 -11.86
N THR A 124 22.69 5.54 -12.67
CA THR A 124 23.52 5.85 -13.83
C THR A 124 24.47 7.01 -13.54
N ARG A 125 25.70 6.96 -14.10
CA ARG A 125 26.67 8.06 -13.99
C ARG A 125 26.18 9.38 -14.59
N PHE A 126 25.23 9.31 -15.53
CA PHE A 126 24.70 10.47 -16.25
C PHE A 126 23.53 11.12 -15.52
N GLY A 127 22.66 10.32 -14.91
CA GLY A 127 21.45 10.78 -14.25
C GLY A 127 21.68 11.34 -12.84
N ASP A 128 22.71 10.91 -12.11
CA ASP A 128 22.91 11.33 -10.73
C ASP A 128 23.37 12.80 -10.59
N VAL A 129 22.40 13.70 -10.46
CA VAL A 129 22.58 15.15 -10.30
C VAL A 129 21.93 15.68 -9.03
N ASN A 130 22.45 16.79 -8.48
CA ASN A 130 21.97 17.38 -7.22
C ASN A 130 20.47 17.66 -7.19
N CYS A 131 19.93 18.17 -8.29
CA CYS A 131 18.49 18.45 -8.40
C CYS A 131 17.63 17.19 -8.23
N GLN A 132 18.04 16.06 -8.83
CA GLN A 132 17.34 14.79 -8.72
C GLN A 132 17.44 14.20 -7.31
N ALA A 133 18.59 14.31 -6.66
CA ALA A 133 18.75 13.89 -5.27
C ALA A 133 17.78 14.64 -4.34
N THR A 134 17.73 15.97 -4.43
CA THR A 134 16.81 16.80 -3.64
C THR A 134 15.34 16.51 -3.97
N PHE A 135 15.00 16.38 -5.25
CA PHE A 135 13.64 16.05 -5.66
C PHE A 135 13.21 14.67 -5.15
N GLY A 136 14.12 13.69 -5.14
CA GLY A 136 13.91 12.37 -4.55
C GLY A 136 13.59 12.45 -3.05
N VAL A 137 14.31 13.28 -2.29
CA VAL A 137 14.01 13.51 -0.86
C VAL A 137 12.62 14.13 -0.67
N ILE A 138 12.32 15.23 -1.39
CA ILE A 138 11.07 15.98 -1.22
C ILE A 138 9.86 15.12 -1.59
N THR A 139 9.91 14.44 -2.74
CA THR A 139 8.80 13.60 -3.20
C THR A 139 8.56 12.42 -2.28
N ASN A 140 9.62 11.77 -1.77
CA ASN A 140 9.47 10.70 -0.80
C ASN A 140 8.91 11.20 0.54
N LEU A 141 9.36 12.36 1.02
CA LEU A 141 8.84 12.95 2.25
C LEU A 141 7.35 13.27 2.14
N PHE A 142 6.93 13.91 1.03
CA PHE A 142 5.51 14.20 0.79
C PHE A 142 4.69 12.90 0.73
N SER A 143 5.16 11.91 -0.03
CA SER A 143 4.50 10.60 -0.17
C SER A 143 4.40 9.87 1.18
N LEU A 144 5.44 9.96 2.03
CA LEU A 144 5.45 9.40 3.39
C LEU A 144 4.39 10.05 4.28
N LEU A 145 4.35 11.39 4.33
CA LEU A 145 3.42 12.13 5.16
C LEU A 145 1.96 11.89 4.73
N SER A 146 1.67 11.94 3.43
CA SER A 146 0.34 11.63 2.90
C SER A 146 -0.07 10.18 3.18
N GLY A 147 0.86 9.23 3.07
CA GLY A 147 0.62 7.82 3.40
C GLY A 147 0.35 7.59 4.88
N LEU A 148 1.11 8.24 5.77
CA LEU A 148 0.89 8.16 7.22
C LEU A 148 -0.44 8.78 7.65
N ALA A 149 -0.78 9.97 7.14
CA ALA A 149 -2.07 10.61 7.42
C ALA A 149 -3.24 9.71 7.01
N SER A 150 -3.13 9.08 5.85
CA SER A 150 -4.09 8.11 5.35
C SER A 150 -4.24 6.87 6.23
N LEU A 151 -3.11 6.28 6.66
CA LEU A 151 -3.09 5.11 7.55
C LEU A 151 -3.72 5.41 8.90
N VAL A 152 -3.44 6.60 9.46
CA VAL A 152 -4.01 7.05 10.73
C VAL A 152 -5.52 7.26 10.60
N ALA A 153 -5.97 8.03 9.60
CA ALA A 153 -7.39 8.27 9.36
C ALA A 153 -8.19 6.97 9.15
N PHE A 154 -7.63 6.02 8.39
CA PHE A 154 -8.26 4.72 8.21
C PHE A 154 -8.34 3.93 9.52
N LYS A 155 -7.25 3.88 10.30
CA LYS A 155 -7.22 3.16 11.58
C LYS A 155 -8.24 3.72 12.58
N THR A 156 -8.37 5.04 12.67
CA THR A 156 -9.31 5.67 13.59
C THR A 156 -10.75 5.33 13.20
N SER A 157 -11.13 5.60 11.95
CA SER A 157 -12.52 5.50 11.50
C SER A 157 -12.99 4.08 11.20
N CYS A 158 -12.09 3.17 10.78
CA CYS A 158 -12.45 1.82 10.33
C CYS A 158 -11.93 0.71 11.24
N MET A 159 -11.31 1.00 12.39
CA MET A 159 -10.90 -0.04 13.35
C MET A 159 -11.23 0.34 14.79
N GLN A 160 -10.80 1.52 15.24
CA GLN A 160 -10.94 1.88 16.66
C GLN A 160 -12.37 2.19 17.06
N GLU A 161 -13.15 2.75 16.14
CA GLU A 161 -14.55 3.12 16.39
C GLU A 161 -15.53 1.97 16.06
N LEU A 162 -15.05 0.83 15.54
CA LEU A 162 -15.89 -0.32 15.24
C LEU A 162 -16.48 -0.94 16.52
N PRO A 163 -17.78 -1.27 16.53
CA PRO A 163 -18.43 -1.79 17.73
C PRO A 163 -17.88 -3.17 18.06
N THR A 164 -17.54 -3.40 19.32
CA THR A 164 -17.13 -4.72 19.84
C THR A 164 -18.31 -5.66 20.06
N SER A 165 -19.54 -5.17 19.95
CA SER A 165 -20.77 -5.96 20.01
C SER A 165 -21.72 -5.50 18.91
N TYR A 166 -22.14 -6.42 18.04
CA TYR A 166 -23.13 -6.18 17.00
C TYR A 166 -24.27 -7.20 17.14
N ARG A 167 -25.47 -6.73 17.49
CA ARG A 167 -26.67 -7.59 17.65
C ARG A 167 -26.47 -8.78 18.59
N GLY A 168 -25.75 -8.56 19.70
CA GLY A 168 -25.44 -9.62 20.67
C GLY A 168 -24.30 -10.55 20.26
N VAL A 169 -23.65 -10.30 19.11
CA VAL A 169 -22.43 -10.99 18.69
C VAL A 169 -21.24 -10.15 19.12
N SER A 170 -20.37 -10.71 19.96
CA SER A 170 -19.09 -10.09 20.29
C SER A 170 -18.17 -10.17 19.07
N MET A 171 -17.70 -9.01 18.60
CA MET A 171 -16.80 -8.86 17.46
C MET A 171 -15.40 -8.49 17.93
N THR A 172 -14.40 -9.19 17.41
CA THR A 172 -12.98 -8.88 17.55
C THR A 172 -12.46 -8.36 16.22
N TRP A 173 -11.83 -7.18 16.23
CA TRP A 173 -11.35 -6.51 15.03
C TRP A 173 -9.83 -6.54 14.96
N ASP A 174 -9.31 -6.97 13.81
CA ASP A 174 -7.89 -7.09 13.52
C ASP A 174 -7.52 -6.33 12.25
N MET A 175 -6.28 -5.82 12.23
CA MET A 175 -5.70 -5.25 11.01
C MET A 175 -5.39 -6.38 10.02
N GLY A 176 -5.99 -6.27 8.85
CA GLY A 176 -5.81 -7.22 7.75
C GLY A 176 -4.45 -7.09 7.06
N PRO A 177 -4.10 -8.06 6.21
CA PRO A 177 -2.82 -8.10 5.51
C PRO A 177 -2.57 -6.89 4.60
N GLY A 178 -3.62 -6.34 3.96
CA GLY A 178 -3.48 -5.16 3.09
C GLY A 178 -2.97 -3.93 3.86
N PHE A 179 -3.49 -3.71 5.06
CA PHE A 179 -3.04 -2.62 5.93
C PHE A 179 -1.59 -2.84 6.39
N ARG A 180 -1.23 -4.06 6.79
CA ARG A 180 0.14 -4.41 7.22
C ARG A 180 1.17 -4.21 6.11
N MET A 181 0.82 -4.58 4.87
CA MET A 181 1.68 -4.35 3.71
C MET A 181 1.91 -2.84 3.47
N LEU A 182 0.87 -2.02 3.63
CA LEU A 182 1.01 -0.58 3.48
C LEU A 182 1.90 0.02 4.57
N VAL A 183 1.76 -0.40 5.82
CA VAL A 183 2.67 -0.02 6.92
C VAL A 183 4.11 -0.40 6.60
N ALA A 184 4.35 -1.62 6.09
CA ALA A 184 5.69 -2.04 5.69
C ALA A 184 6.25 -1.17 4.54
N ALA A 185 5.43 -0.83 3.55
CA ALA A 185 5.82 0.08 2.46
C ALA A 185 6.17 1.48 2.99
N THR A 186 5.43 1.99 3.98
CA THR A 186 5.74 3.25 4.67
C THR A 186 7.10 3.19 5.38
N VAL A 187 7.45 2.07 6.02
CA VAL A 187 8.77 1.90 6.65
C VAL A 187 9.89 1.86 5.60
N ILE A 188 9.69 1.16 4.48
CA ILE A 188 10.68 1.12 3.38
C ILE A 188 10.94 2.53 2.84
N LYS A 189 9.92 3.39 2.75
CA LYS A 189 10.08 4.79 2.33
C LYS A 189 10.99 5.59 3.28
N VAL A 190 10.95 5.33 4.58
CA VAL A 190 11.87 5.99 5.53
C VAL A 190 13.32 5.63 5.19
N ILE A 191 13.59 4.37 4.88
CA ILE A 191 14.92 3.90 4.47
C ILE A 191 15.33 4.57 3.15
N ASP A 192 14.44 4.66 2.17
CA ASP A 192 14.69 5.31 0.88
C ASP A 192 15.07 6.80 1.06
N ILE A 193 14.35 7.53 1.93
CA ILE A 193 14.68 8.92 2.30
C ILE A 193 16.08 9.01 2.89
N ILE A 194 16.43 8.13 3.83
CA ILE A 194 17.76 8.10 4.43
C ILE A 194 18.83 7.85 3.36
N CYS A 195 18.61 6.89 2.46
CA CYS A 195 19.53 6.62 1.35
C CYS A 195 19.70 7.85 0.44
N HIS A 196 18.62 8.58 0.14
CA HIS A 196 18.70 9.82 -0.63
C HIS A 196 19.52 10.91 0.06
N CYS A 197 19.40 11.03 1.39
CA CYS A 197 20.16 12.00 2.17
C CYS A 197 21.64 11.61 2.34
N VAL A 198 21.94 10.32 2.47
CA VAL A 198 23.29 9.81 2.79
C VAL A 198 24.15 9.66 1.55
N VAL A 199 23.59 9.28 0.40
CA VAL A 199 24.36 9.03 -0.83
C VAL A 199 24.61 10.37 -1.54
N PRO A 200 25.85 10.93 -1.49
CA PRO A 200 26.16 12.15 -2.21
C PRO A 200 26.18 11.88 -3.72
N THR A 201 25.86 12.91 -4.48
CA THR A 201 26.08 12.91 -5.94
C THR A 201 27.58 12.99 -6.26
N PRO A 202 28.01 12.61 -7.48
CA PRO A 202 29.41 12.68 -7.87
C PRO A 202 29.96 14.11 -7.74
N ARG A 203 31.12 14.25 -7.08
CA ARG A 203 31.75 15.56 -6.81
C ARG A 203 31.98 16.39 -8.08
N GLN A 204 32.18 15.74 -9.22
CA GLN A 204 32.35 16.39 -10.52
C GLN A 204 31.11 17.23 -10.92
N ARG A 205 29.94 16.93 -10.35
CA ARG A 205 28.67 17.63 -10.59
C ARG A 205 28.35 18.72 -9.56
N TRP A 206 29.26 19.00 -8.61
CA TRP A 206 29.06 20.04 -7.59
C TRP A 206 29.51 21.41 -8.07
N ALA A 207 30.42 21.45 -9.05
CA ALA A 207 30.83 22.70 -9.67
C ALA A 207 29.69 23.27 -10.51
N LYS A 208 29.57 24.61 -10.52
CA LYS A 208 28.67 25.31 -11.42
C LYS A 208 29.07 25.00 -12.86
N ALA A 209 28.08 24.65 -13.68
CA ALA A 209 28.24 24.54 -15.13
C ALA A 209 28.93 25.81 -15.68
N GLY A 210 29.91 25.63 -16.56
CA GLY A 210 30.56 26.75 -17.24
C GLY A 210 29.54 27.58 -18.06
N PRO A 211 29.89 28.82 -18.45
CA PRO A 211 28.97 29.71 -19.15
C PRO A 211 28.53 29.21 -20.54
N GLU A 212 29.19 28.21 -21.12
CA GLU A 212 28.93 27.70 -22.49
C GLU A 212 27.85 26.61 -22.59
N ILE A 213 27.10 26.31 -21.52
CA ILE A 213 26.09 25.24 -21.55
C ILE A 213 24.71 25.87 -21.74
N GLU A 214 24.27 25.99 -22.99
CA GLU A 214 22.96 26.52 -23.34
C GLU A 214 21.86 25.46 -23.31
N THR A 215 22.19 24.20 -23.61
CA THR A 215 21.20 23.12 -23.69
C THR A 215 21.43 22.00 -22.69
N THR A 216 20.34 21.29 -22.35
CA THR A 216 20.40 20.06 -21.53
C THR A 216 21.24 18.97 -22.19
N ALA A 217 21.28 18.93 -23.54
CA ALA A 217 22.10 17.99 -24.29
C ALA A 217 23.60 18.26 -24.07
N ASP A 218 24.01 19.54 -24.07
CA ASP A 218 25.40 19.92 -23.78
C ASP A 218 25.80 19.52 -22.36
N TYR A 219 24.89 19.71 -21.40
CA TYR A 219 25.12 19.28 -20.02
C TYR A 219 25.27 17.75 -19.87
N LEU A 220 24.49 16.97 -20.62
CA LEU A 220 24.59 15.51 -20.67
C LEU A 220 25.89 15.07 -21.37
N GLY A 221 26.36 15.84 -22.35
CA GLY A 221 27.63 15.63 -23.06
C GLY A 221 28.88 15.79 -22.20
N LEU A 222 28.80 16.50 -21.07
CA LEU A 222 29.92 16.66 -20.11
C LEU A 222 30.31 15.38 -19.34
N ALA A 223 29.65 14.26 -19.57
CA ALA A 223 30.02 13.03 -18.88
C ALA A 223 31.48 12.67 -19.20
N PRO A 224 32.28 12.32 -18.19
CA PRO A 224 33.66 11.90 -18.43
C PRO A 224 33.63 10.73 -19.41
N ALA A 225 34.38 10.85 -20.51
CA ALA A 225 34.57 9.76 -21.45
C ALA A 225 34.86 8.50 -20.64
N VAL A 226 34.20 7.39 -20.97
CA VAL A 226 34.51 6.09 -20.36
C VAL A 226 36.01 5.96 -20.51
N ARG A 227 36.75 5.96 -19.39
CA ARG A 227 38.18 5.66 -19.44
C ARG A 227 38.22 4.30 -20.10
N GLU A 228 38.63 4.27 -21.37
CA GLU A 228 39.00 3.02 -22.02
C GLU A 228 39.94 2.37 -21.02
N LYS A 229 39.56 1.18 -20.54
CA LYS A 229 40.45 0.41 -19.68
C LYS A 229 41.78 0.47 -20.40
N GLU A 230 42.80 1.06 -19.78
CA GLU A 230 44.16 0.98 -20.32
C GLU A 230 44.35 -0.50 -20.63
N GLU A 231 44.46 -0.82 -21.93
CA GLU A 231 44.71 -2.19 -22.32
C GLU A 231 45.94 -2.60 -21.53
N PRO A 232 45.92 -3.76 -20.84
CA PRO A 232 47.05 -4.21 -20.06
C PRO A 232 48.27 -4.14 -20.97
N SER A 233 49.20 -3.24 -20.65
CA SER A 233 50.35 -2.94 -21.51
C SER A 233 51.02 -4.27 -21.87
N PRO A 234 51.01 -4.69 -23.14
CA PRO A 234 51.66 -5.92 -23.54
C PRO A 234 53.17 -5.69 -23.40
N GLY A 235 53.80 -6.38 -22.46
CA GLY A 235 55.25 -6.36 -22.30
C GLY A 235 55.74 -5.47 -21.16
N GLY A 236 55.55 -5.94 -19.93
CA GLY A 236 56.61 -5.85 -18.94
C GLY A 236 57.26 -7.23 -18.89
N ASP A 237 58.35 -7.42 -19.63
CA ASP A 237 59.20 -8.60 -19.46
C ASP A 237 59.60 -8.66 -17.98
N GLU A 238 59.21 -9.73 -17.28
CA GLU A 238 59.70 -10.04 -15.94
C GLU A 238 61.23 -10.13 -16.00
N GLU A 239 61.91 -9.10 -15.50
CA GLU A 239 63.34 -9.17 -15.24
C GLU A 239 63.55 -10.21 -14.12
N PRO A 240 64.27 -11.32 -14.38
CA PRO A 240 64.42 -12.38 -13.40
C PRO A 240 65.17 -11.85 -12.16
N SER A 241 64.51 -11.93 -11.02
CA SER A 241 65.06 -11.55 -9.72
C SER A 241 66.33 -12.37 -9.44
N PRO A 242 67.50 -11.74 -9.19
CA PRO A 242 68.70 -12.47 -8.84
C PRO A 242 68.56 -13.01 -7.42
N GLY A 243 68.66 -14.33 -7.30
CA GLY A 243 68.54 -15.05 -6.04
C GLY A 243 69.54 -14.60 -4.97
N GLY A 244 69.04 -14.53 -3.74
CA GLY A 244 69.80 -14.43 -2.50
C GLY A 244 69.23 -15.41 -1.48
#